data_AF-A0A417D2I5-F1
#
_entry.id   AF-A0A417D2I5-F1
#
_cell.length_a   1.000
_cell.length_b   1.000
_cell.length_c   1.000
_cell.angle_alpha   90.00
_cell.angle_beta   90.00
_cell.angle_gamma   90.00
#
_symmetry.space_group_name_H-M   'P 1'
#
loop_
_entity.id
_entity.type
_entity.pdbx_description
1 polymer ?
#
loop_
_entity_poly.entity_id
_entity_poly.type
_entity_poly.pdbx_seq_one_letter_code
_entity_poly.pdbx_strand_id
1 'polypeptide(L)' 'MCYLIAKNKNVHGCIALKTRHGSHLVEMKRRMNQQVASRGVQLVTISRPTAYGEYAPYTFIEDETEFEKLVQKMG' A
#
# COMPACT_ATOMS: atom_id res chain seq x y z
N MET A 1 -0.77 -10.18 -11.50
CA MET A 1 -1.25 -9.97 -10.12
C MET A 1 -0.68 -8.66 -9.63
N CYS A 2 -1.48 -7.78 -9.03
CA CYS A 2 -1.07 -6.44 -8.62
C CYS A 2 -1.28 -6.27 -7.11
N TYR A 3 -0.39 -5.54 -6.45
CA TYR A 3 -0.54 -5.16 -5.06
C TYR A 3 -0.46 -3.66 -4.91
N LEU A 4 -1.28 -3.09 -4.03
CA LEU A 4 -1.08 -1.77 -3.48
C LEU A 4 -0.32 -1.93 -2.16
N ILE A 5 0.86 -1.34 -2.09
CA ILE A 5 1.77 -1.41 -0.96
C ILE A 5 1.74 -0.10 -0.21
N ALA A 6 1.63 -0.16 1.11
CA ALA A 6 1.91 0.94 2.00
C ALA A 6 3.22 0.71 2.74
N LYS A 7 4.15 1.67 2.60
CA LYS A 7 5.48 1.63 3.21
C LYS A 7 5.72 2.90 3.99
N ASN A 8 5.98 2.79 5.29
CA ASN A 8 6.58 3.87 6.07
C ASN A 8 8.11 3.75 5.97
N LYS A 9 8.81 4.85 5.69
CA LYS A 9 10.27 4.88 5.59
C LYS A 9 10.98 4.54 6.90
N ASN A 10 10.32 4.78 8.03
CA ASN A 10 10.89 4.63 9.37
C ASN A 10 10.60 3.26 10.00
N VAL A 11 9.77 2.42 9.36
CA VAL A 11 9.33 1.12 9.90
C VAL A 11 9.80 0.00 9.00
N HIS A 12 10.29 -1.09 9.57
CA HIS A 12 10.67 -2.27 8.79
C HIS A 12 9.43 -3.01 8.26
N GLY A 13 9.45 -3.43 6.98
CA GLY A 13 8.32 -4.09 6.33
C GLY A 13 7.26 -3.16 5.72
N CYS A 14 6.22 -3.76 5.15
CA CYS A 14 5.11 -3.07 4.49
C CYS A 14 3.76 -3.80 4.65
N ILE A 15 2.68 -3.09 4.33
CA ILE A 15 1.33 -3.66 4.23
C ILE A 15 0.97 -3.78 2.76
N ALA A 16 0.41 -4.91 2.33
CA ALA A 16 0.10 -5.19 0.94
C ALA A 16 -1.36 -5.61 0.75
N LEU A 17 -2.10 -4.88 -0.10
CA LEU A 17 -3.43 -5.25 -0.55
C LEU A 17 -3.38 -5.85 -1.95
N LYS A 18 -3.89 -7.07 -2.11
CA LYS A 18 -4.03 -7.69 -3.44
C LYS A 18 -5.14 -6.97 -4.21
N THR A 19 -4.84 -6.52 -5.42
CA THR A 19 -5.75 -5.71 -6.22
C THR A 19 -5.61 -6.01 -7.73
N ARG A 20 -6.39 -5.30 -8.55
CA ARG A 20 -6.36 -5.34 -10.02
C ARG A 20 -6.14 -3.93 -10.55
N HIS A 21 -5.53 -3.83 -11.73
CA HIS A 21 -5.43 -2.55 -12.42
C HIS A 21 -6.82 -2.05 -12.84
N GLY A 22 -7.04 -0.74 -12.75
CA GLY A 22 -8.30 -0.09 -13.11
C GLY A 22 -8.46 1.27 -12.46
N SER A 23 -9.53 1.99 -12.83
CA SER A 23 -9.87 3.30 -12.27
C SER A 23 -10.04 3.26 -10.75
N HIS A 24 -10.68 2.22 -10.23
CA HIS A 24 -10.86 2.00 -8.79
C HIS A 24 -9.53 2.10 -8.00
N LEU A 25 -8.48 1.42 -8.48
CA LEU A 25 -7.17 1.45 -7.83
C LEU A 25 -6.54 2.86 -7.87
N VAL A 26 -6.70 3.57 -8.99
CA VAL A 26 -6.16 4.93 -9.14
C VAL A 26 -6.84 5.90 -8.17
N GLU A 27 -8.17 5.82 -8.06
CA GLU A 27 -8.98 6.65 -7.17
C GLU A 27 -8.68 6.34 -5.70
N MET A 28 -8.67 5.06 -5.33
CA MET A 28 -8.31 4.60 -3.99
C MET A 28 -6.91 5.09 -3.58
N LYS A 29 -5.89 4.85 -4.42
CA LYS A 29 -4.52 5.30 -4.16
C LYS A 29 -4.44 6.82 -4.02
N ARG A 30 -5.14 7.59 -4.87
CA ARG A 30 -5.15 9.06 -4.82
C ARG A 30 -5.76 9.55 -3.50
N ARG A 31 -6.92 9.03 -3.11
CA ARG A 31 -7.61 9.38 -1.86
C ARG A 31 -6.74 9.05 -0.64
N MET A 32 -6.15 7.86 -0.58
CA MET A 32 -5.31 7.47 0.54
C MET A 32 -4.01 8.27 0.61
N ASN A 33 -3.37 8.56 -0.52
CA ASN A 33 -2.18 9.41 -0.57
C ASN A 33 -2.44 10.78 0.07
N GLN A 34 -3.62 11.38 -0.14
CA GLN A 34 -3.99 12.63 0.51
C GLN A 34 -4.10 12.51 2.03
N GLN A 35 -4.58 11.36 2.53
CA GLN A 35 -4.74 11.11 3.97
C GLN A 35 -3.41 10.90 4.70
N VAL A 36 -2.40 10.37 4.01
CA VAL A 36 -1.09 10.03 4.61
C VAL A 36 0.08 10.89 4.12
N ALA A 37 -0.18 11.93 3.32
CA ALA A 37 0.84 12.79 2.72
C ALA A 37 1.82 13.38 3.76
N SER A 38 1.32 13.76 4.95
CA SER A 38 2.13 14.34 6.03
C SER A 38 2.80 13.30 6.94
N ARG A 39 2.53 12.01 6.76
CA ARG A 39 2.93 10.92 7.68
C ARG A 39 4.14 10.13 7.22
N GLY A 40 4.75 10.50 6.09
CA GLY A 40 5.91 9.78 5.54
C GLY A 40 5.59 8.38 5.01
N VAL A 41 4.31 8.07 4.81
CA VAL A 41 3.85 6.80 4.24
C VAL A 41 3.77 6.93 2.71
N GLN A 42 4.34 5.97 2.00
CA GLN A 42 4.31 5.88 0.55
C GLN A 42 3.37 4.77 0.10
N LEU A 43 2.49 5.10 -0.86
CA LEU A 43 1.66 4.12 -1.55
C LEU A 43 2.21 3.78 -2.92
N VAL A 44 2.58 2.52 -3.13
CA VAL A 44 3.22 2.03 -4.36
C VAL A 44 2.39 0.90 -4.95
N THR A 45 2.22 0.90 -6.26
CA THR A 45 1.53 -0.19 -6.97
C THR A 45 2.59 -1.08 -7.59
N ILE A 46 2.65 -2.35 -7.19
CA ILE A 46 3.61 -3.32 -7.73
C ILE A 46 2.89 -4.42 -8.49
N SER A 47 3.31 -4.65 -9.74
CA SER A 47 2.80 -5.73 -10.59
C SER A 47 3.90 -6.62 -11.15
N ARG A 48 5.17 -6.21 -11.00
CA ARG A 48 6.35 -6.94 -11.48
C ARG A 48 6.90 -7.82 -10.36
N PRO A 49 7.01 -9.15 -10.56
CA PRO A 49 7.52 -10.06 -9.53
C PRO A 49 8.92 -9.71 -9.02
N THR A 50 9.78 -9.14 -9.87
CA THR A 50 11.14 -8.73 -9.50
C THR A 50 11.17 -7.62 -8.44
N ALA A 51 10.10 -6.82 -8.32
CA ALA A 51 9.98 -5.78 -7.30
C ALA A 51 9.47 -6.33 -5.95
N TYR A 52 9.04 -7.60 -5.89
CA TYR A 52 8.47 -8.15 -4.66
C TYR A 52 9.54 -8.33 -3.57
N GLY A 53 10.82 -8.42 -3.89
CA GLY A 53 11.87 -8.45 -2.85
C GLY A 53 12.01 -7.11 -2.11
N GLU A 54 11.73 -5.99 -2.78
CA GLU A 54 12.05 -4.63 -2.29
C GLU A 54 11.24 -4.21 -1.06
N TYR A 55 10.01 -4.72 -0.92
CA TYR A 55 9.09 -4.30 0.14
C TYR A 55 8.96 -5.32 1.29
N ALA A 56 9.75 -6.40 1.28
CA ALA A 56 9.72 -7.38 2.35
C ALA A 56 10.17 -6.79 3.71
N PRO A 57 9.69 -7.31 4.85
CA PRO A 57 8.61 -8.31 5.00
C PRO A 57 7.21 -7.73 4.73
N TYR A 58 6.29 -8.60 4.34
CA TYR A 58 4.92 -8.24 3.98
C TYR A 58 3.90 -8.64 5.05
N THR A 59 2.99 -7.72 5.34
CA THR A 59 1.70 -8.02 5.96
C THR A 59 0.62 -7.94 4.89
N PHE A 60 0.12 -9.10 4.43
CA PHE A 60 -0.93 -9.14 3.41
C PHE A 60 -2.30 -8.90 4.04
N ILE A 61 -3.07 -8.02 3.40
CA ILE A 61 -4.45 -7.70 3.76
C ILE A 61 -5.33 -7.98 2.54
N GLU A 62 -6.49 -8.59 2.75
CA GLU A 62 -7.43 -8.90 1.67
C GLU A 62 -8.58 -7.89 1.59
N ASP A 63 -8.94 -7.29 2.73
CA ASP A 63 -10.01 -6.31 2.84
C ASP A 63 -9.50 -4.88 2.63
N GLU A 64 -10.13 -4.16 1.71
CA GLU A 64 -9.78 -2.78 1.37
C GLU A 64 -9.98 -1.83 2.56
N THR A 65 -11.04 -2.04 3.35
CA THR A 65 -11.36 -1.18 4.50
C THR A 65 -10.34 -1.36 5.63
N GLU A 66 -9.93 -2.60 5.91
CA GLU A 66 -8.88 -2.92 6.85
C GLU A 66 -7.53 -2.32 6.39
N PHE A 67 -7.21 -2.46 5.11
CA PHE A 67 -5.99 -1.87 4.55
C PHE A 67 -5.95 -0.36 4.79
N GLU A 68 -7.04 0.35 4.49
CA GLU A 68 -7.14 1.79 4.74
C GLU A 68 -6.97 2.16 6.21
N LYS A 69 -7.65 1.45 7.11
CA LYS A 69 -7.54 1.68 8.55
C LYS A 69 -6.11 1.50 9.05
N LEU A 70 -5.41 0.48 8.56
CA LEU A 70 -4.02 0.24 8.95
C LEU A 70 -3.10 1.31 8.39
N VAL A 71 -3.25 1.69 7.12
CA VAL A 71 -2.47 2.77 6.49
C VAL A 71 -2.68 4.10 7.20
N GLN A 72 -3.90 4.42 7.62
CA GLN A 72 -4.17 5.63 8.41
C GLN A 72 -3.52 5.58 9.80
N LYS A 73 -3.22 4.40 10.34
CA LYS A 73 -2.49 4.24 11.59
C LYS A 73 -0.97 4.17 11.40
N MET A 74 -0.49 4.05 10.15
CA MET A 74 0.94 4.14 9.85
C MET A 74 1.39 5.61 9.97
N GLY A 75 2.36 5.85 10.85
CA GLY A 75 2.92 7.16 11.15
C GLY A 75 3.89 7.04 12.30
#